data_AF-A0A7M7NDT3-F1
#
_entry.id   AF-A0A7M7NDT3-F1
#
_cell.length_a   1.000
_cell.length_b   1.000
_cell.length_c   1.000
_cell.angle_alpha   90.00
_cell.angle_beta   90.00
_cell.angle_gamma   90.00
#
_symmetry.space_group_name_H-M   'P 1'
#
loop_
_entity.id
_entity.type
_entity.pdbx_description
1 polymer ?
#
loop_
_entity_poly.entity_id
_entity_poly.type
_entity_poly.pdbx_seq_one_letter_code
_entity_poly.pdbx_strand_id
1 'polypeptide(L)'
;MTISTEDMISLKEDNWLNDQIMNFYFEMLTARSKAKEYPSVYSFNTFFYPKLIKSGFASLRRWTKKVDIFTKDLLLVPVHLGMHWCLAVVDFRNKSTVFYDSMGSHNQQCLDAMRDYLKEESLDKRKEIFKEDGWTYSSGKDNPQQYNSADCGVFCLKTAEFISRDAPLLFTQHSMPYFRRMVWEILHMTLL
;
A
#
# COMPACT_ATOMS: atom_id res chain seq x y z
N MET A 1 13.36 -9.02 6.45
CA MET A 1 13.39 -7.86 7.36
C MET A 1 13.38 -8.37 8.79
N THR A 2 14.03 -7.69 9.74
CA THR A 2 14.01 -8.06 11.17
C THR A 2 13.32 -6.95 11.95
N ILE A 3 12.30 -7.30 12.74
CA ILE A 3 11.56 -6.36 13.58
C ILE A 3 12.21 -6.31 14.96
N SER A 4 12.57 -5.12 15.41
CA SER A 4 13.15 -4.89 16.75
C SER A 4 12.07 -4.66 17.81
N THR A 5 12.44 -4.73 19.09
CA THR A 5 11.53 -4.38 20.19
C THR A 5 11.04 -2.93 20.08
N GLU A 6 11.87 -2.01 19.60
CA GLU A 6 11.52 -0.60 19.39
C GLU A 6 10.43 -0.45 18.32
N ASP A 7 10.53 -1.21 17.22
CA ASP A 7 9.49 -1.23 16.19
C ASP A 7 8.16 -1.73 16.75
N MET A 8 8.20 -2.75 17.62
CA MET A 8 7.00 -3.26 18.29
C MET A 8 6.34 -2.25 19.23
N ILE A 9 7.10 -1.29 19.77
CA ILE A 9 6.54 -0.21 20.62
C ILE A 9 5.62 0.70 19.79
N SER A 10 5.89 0.87 18.48
CA SER A 10 5.05 1.69 17.59
C SER A 10 3.62 1.17 17.46
N LEU A 11 3.39 -0.13 17.72
CA LEU A 11 2.08 -0.76 17.67
C LEU A 11 1.22 -0.50 18.92
N LYS A 12 1.79 0.02 20.02
CA LYS A 12 1.00 0.42 21.20
C LYS A 12 -0.05 1.47 20.84
N GLU A 13 -1.12 1.54 21.63
CA GLU A 13 -2.14 2.57 21.47
C GLU A 13 -1.52 3.98 21.45
N ASP A 14 -2.12 4.87 20.66
CA ASP A 14 -1.70 6.26 20.43
C ASP A 14 -0.31 6.48 19.80
N ASN A 15 0.46 5.42 19.53
CA ASN A 15 1.72 5.51 18.80
C ASN A 15 1.51 5.43 17.28
N TRP A 16 2.39 6.12 16.56
CA TRP A 16 2.45 6.09 15.10
C TRP A 16 3.26 4.90 14.62
N LEU A 17 2.74 4.14 13.66
CA LEU A 17 3.48 3.06 13.04
C LEU A 17 4.69 3.62 12.28
N ASN A 18 5.85 2.97 12.48
CA ASN A 18 7.06 3.32 11.75
C ASN A 18 7.17 2.55 10.42
N ASP A 19 8.15 2.93 9.60
CA ASP A 19 8.40 2.34 8.31
C ASP A 19 8.73 0.84 8.37
N GLN A 20 9.39 0.35 9.43
CA GLN A 20 9.72 -1.07 9.56
C GLN A 20 8.46 -1.92 9.73
N ILE A 21 7.54 -1.52 10.61
CA ILE A 21 6.26 -2.21 10.78
C ILE A 21 5.43 -2.17 9.50
N MET A 22 5.36 -1.00 8.85
CA MET A 22 4.62 -0.85 7.60
C MET A 22 5.19 -1.81 6.53
N ASN A 23 6.49 -1.74 6.26
CA ASN A 23 7.15 -2.56 5.25
C ASN A 23 6.99 -4.06 5.52
N PHE A 24 7.18 -4.48 6.78
CA PHE A 24 7.04 -5.89 7.17
C PHE A 24 5.63 -6.42 6.90
N TYR A 25 4.60 -5.67 7.26
CA TYR A 25 3.23 -6.09 7.03
C TYR A 25 2.88 -6.18 5.53
N PHE A 26 3.34 -5.22 4.71
CA PHE A 26 3.20 -5.29 3.25
C PHE A 26 3.95 -6.49 2.63
N GLU A 27 5.12 -6.86 3.19
CA GLU A 27 5.81 -8.11 2.82
C GLU A 27 4.98 -9.35 3.18
N MET A 28 4.31 -9.37 4.34
CA MET A 28 3.40 -10.46 4.73
C MET A 28 2.21 -10.58 3.78
N LEU A 29 1.57 -9.46 3.39
CA LEU A 29 0.47 -9.46 2.40
C LEU A 29 0.95 -10.02 1.06
N THR A 30 2.13 -9.59 0.61
CA THR A 30 2.75 -10.10 -0.62
C THR A 30 3.06 -11.59 -0.52
N ALA A 31 3.53 -12.08 0.63
CA ALA A 31 3.77 -13.50 0.85
C ALA A 31 2.47 -14.32 0.84
N ARG A 32 1.41 -13.85 1.51
CA ARG A 32 0.08 -14.48 1.51
C ARG A 32 -0.51 -14.59 0.11
N SER A 33 -0.37 -13.56 -0.72
CA SER A 33 -0.88 -13.53 -2.10
C SER A 33 -0.28 -14.58 -3.05
N LYS A 34 0.72 -15.35 -2.60
CA LYS A 34 1.24 -16.50 -3.37
C LYS A 34 0.29 -17.70 -3.34
N ALA A 35 -0.61 -17.75 -2.36
CA ALA A 35 -1.66 -18.75 -2.31
C ALA A 35 -2.71 -18.46 -3.40
N LYS A 36 -3.23 -19.50 -4.05
CA LYS A 36 -4.03 -19.36 -5.29
C LYS A 36 -5.41 -18.77 -5.06
N GLU A 37 -5.88 -18.77 -3.82
CA GLU A 37 -7.17 -18.24 -3.39
C GLU A 37 -7.21 -16.71 -3.30
N TYR A 38 -6.06 -16.03 -3.37
CA TYR A 38 -5.96 -14.58 -3.29
C TYR A 38 -5.49 -13.95 -4.60
N PRO A 39 -5.87 -12.70 -4.89
CA PRO A 39 -5.25 -11.92 -5.97
C PRO A 39 -3.75 -11.83 -5.76
N SER A 40 -2.99 -11.92 -6.85
CA SER A 40 -1.54 -11.77 -6.81
C SER A 40 -1.14 -10.32 -6.53
N VAL A 41 -0.33 -10.11 -5.50
CA VAL A 41 0.05 -8.76 -5.03
C VAL A 41 1.55 -8.51 -5.26
N TYR A 42 1.89 -7.27 -5.58
CA TYR A 42 3.22 -6.74 -5.32
C TYR A 42 3.13 -5.47 -4.49
N SER A 43 3.79 -5.45 -3.34
CA SER A 43 3.85 -4.26 -2.50
C SER A 43 5.19 -3.55 -2.66
N PHE A 44 5.14 -2.24 -2.88
CA PHE A 44 6.31 -1.38 -2.78
C PHE A 44 6.62 -1.11 -1.31
N ASN A 45 7.89 -0.83 -1.02
CA ASN A 45 8.27 -0.35 0.30
C ASN A 45 7.87 1.13 0.49
N THR A 46 7.83 1.58 1.74
CA THR A 46 7.43 2.94 2.15
C THR A 46 8.30 4.06 1.57
N PHE A 47 9.49 3.74 1.05
CA PHE A 47 10.41 4.72 0.46
C PHE A 47 10.16 4.95 -1.04
N PHE A 48 9.35 4.09 -1.68
CA PHE A 48 9.08 4.19 -3.12
C PHE A 48 8.47 5.54 -3.49
N TYR A 49 7.33 5.90 -2.89
CA TYR A 49 6.59 7.10 -3.27
C TYR A 49 7.39 8.39 -2.98
N PRO A 50 8.00 8.58 -1.79
CA PRO A 50 8.86 9.74 -1.55
C PRO A 50 10.02 9.84 -2.56
N LYS A 51 10.60 8.71 -2.96
CA LYS A 51 11.69 8.67 -3.93
C LYS A 51 11.22 8.98 -5.35
N LEU A 52 10.03 8.51 -5.74
CA LEU A 52 9.39 8.82 -7.01
C LEU A 52 9.18 10.33 -7.16
N ILE A 53 8.55 10.97 -6.17
CA ILE A 53 8.28 12.40 -6.19
C ILE A 53 9.56 13.22 -6.18
N LYS A 54 10.55 12.84 -5.37
CA LYS A 54 11.79 13.62 -5.21
C LYS A 54 12.78 13.45 -6.36
N SER A 55 12.87 12.27 -6.95
CA SER A 55 13.98 11.89 -7.84
C SER A 55 13.53 11.30 -9.19
N GLY A 56 12.23 11.15 -9.41
CA GLY A 56 11.66 10.60 -10.63
C GLY A 56 11.99 9.12 -10.87
N PHE A 57 11.41 8.58 -11.94
CA PHE A 57 11.50 7.18 -12.33
C PHE A 57 12.92 6.67 -12.55
N ALA A 58 13.82 7.50 -13.10
CA ALA A 58 15.21 7.10 -13.37
C ALA A 58 15.90 6.53 -12.12
N SER A 59 15.58 7.07 -10.94
CA SER A 59 16.11 6.61 -9.65
C SER A 59 15.51 5.29 -9.14
N LEU A 60 14.38 4.88 -9.72
CA LEU A 60 13.60 3.70 -9.35
C LEU A 60 13.74 2.53 -10.34
N ARG A 61 14.31 2.75 -11.53
CA ARG A 61 14.47 1.73 -12.60
C ARG A 61 14.98 0.36 -12.12
N ARG A 62 15.81 0.31 -11.08
CA ARG A 62 16.39 -0.95 -10.58
C ARG A 62 15.56 -1.65 -9.51
N TRP A 63 14.50 -1.01 -8.98
CA TRP A 63 13.72 -1.53 -7.85
C TRP A 63 12.92 -2.78 -8.22
N THR A 64 12.37 -2.79 -9.42
CA THR A 64 11.57 -3.89 -10.01
C THR A 64 12.41 -4.78 -10.94
N LYS A 65 13.75 -4.71 -10.89
CA LYS A 65 14.62 -5.40 -11.89
C LYS A 65 14.42 -6.92 -11.99
N LYS A 66 13.85 -7.56 -10.95
CA LYS A 66 13.63 -9.02 -10.89
C LYS A 66 12.14 -9.40 -10.93
N VAL A 67 11.24 -8.45 -11.19
CA VAL A 67 9.80 -8.67 -11.12
C VAL A 67 9.10 -7.87 -12.20
N ASP A 68 8.24 -8.51 -12.97
CA ASP A 68 7.32 -7.81 -13.84
C ASP A 68 6.05 -7.46 -13.05
N ILE A 69 5.93 -6.21 -12.62
CA ILE A 69 4.82 -5.74 -11.78
C ILE A 69 3.46 -5.83 -12.48
N PHE A 70 3.45 -5.79 -13.82
CA PHE A 70 2.24 -5.85 -14.63
C PHE A 70 1.73 -7.30 -14.82
N THR A 71 2.40 -8.30 -14.23
CA THR A 71 1.88 -9.68 -14.12
C THR A 71 1.06 -9.90 -12.85
N LYS A 72 0.94 -8.87 -12.02
CA LYS A 72 0.20 -8.90 -10.77
C LYS A 72 -1.22 -8.42 -10.99
N ASP A 73 -2.10 -8.82 -10.08
CA ASP A 73 -3.46 -8.30 -10.04
C ASP A 73 -3.47 -6.94 -9.36
N LEU A 74 -2.73 -6.79 -8.26
CA LEU A 74 -2.71 -5.61 -7.41
C LEU A 74 -1.29 -5.11 -7.15
N LEU A 75 -1.10 -3.79 -7.19
CA LEU A 75 0.04 -3.11 -6.59
C LEU A 75 -0.41 -2.34 -5.36
N LEU A 76 0.29 -2.57 -4.25
CA LEU A 76 0.10 -1.82 -3.01
C LEU A 76 1.25 -0.84 -2.83
N VAL A 77 0.94 0.45 -2.71
CA VAL A 77 1.93 1.52 -2.59
C VAL A 77 1.67 2.30 -1.31
N PRO A 78 2.44 2.06 -0.24
CA PRO A 78 2.36 2.87 0.98
C PRO A 78 2.82 4.28 0.65
N VAL A 79 2.01 5.28 0.99
CA VAL A 79 2.27 6.70 0.71
C VAL A 79 2.53 7.42 2.02
N HIS A 80 3.78 7.85 2.25
CA HIS A 80 4.16 8.61 3.44
C HIS A 80 4.14 10.11 3.15
N LEU A 81 3.23 10.84 3.77
CA LEU A 81 3.08 12.30 3.64
C LEU A 81 3.63 13.03 4.88
N GLY A 82 4.82 12.64 5.32
CA GLY A 82 5.53 13.24 6.45
C GLY A 82 5.13 12.67 7.81
N MET A 83 3.89 12.93 8.24
CA MET A 83 3.34 12.46 9.52
C MET A 83 2.06 11.63 9.35
N HIS A 84 1.76 11.26 8.10
CA HIS A 84 0.50 10.62 7.74
C HIS A 84 0.75 9.49 6.74
N TRP A 85 0.12 8.35 6.99
CA TRP A 85 0.17 7.17 6.13
C TRP A 85 -1.11 7.06 5.32
N CYS A 86 -0.95 7.01 4.00
CA CYS A 86 -2.01 6.73 3.04
C CYS A 86 -1.64 5.49 2.21
N LEU A 87 -2.54 5.06 1.33
CA LEU A 87 -2.32 3.93 0.43
C LEU A 87 -2.76 4.29 -0.98
N ALA A 88 -1.90 4.10 -1.97
CA ALA A 88 -2.32 3.99 -3.36
C ALA A 88 -2.40 2.52 -3.77
N VAL A 89 -3.50 2.14 -4.43
CA VAL A 89 -3.72 0.80 -4.96
C VAL A 89 -3.88 0.87 -6.46
N VAL A 90 -3.08 0.12 -7.19
CA VAL A 90 -3.28 -0.14 -8.62
C VAL A 90 -3.94 -1.50 -8.76
N ASP A 91 -5.10 -1.58 -9.37
CA ASP A 91 -5.76 -2.83 -9.74
C ASP A 91 -5.74 -2.97 -11.26
N PHE A 92 -4.90 -3.89 -11.76
CA PHE A 92 -4.74 -4.13 -13.19
C PHE A 92 -5.95 -4.84 -13.81
N ARG A 93 -6.71 -5.61 -13.02
CA ARG A 93 -7.91 -6.32 -13.47
C ARG A 93 -9.03 -5.33 -13.76
N ASN A 94 -9.17 -4.34 -12.89
CA ASN A 94 -10.18 -3.28 -12.98
C ASN A 94 -9.69 -2.02 -13.70
N LYS A 95 -8.41 -1.97 -14.09
CA LYS A 95 -7.76 -0.80 -14.69
C LYS A 95 -7.97 0.47 -13.85
N SER A 96 -7.70 0.39 -12.56
CA SER A 96 -7.95 1.52 -11.66
C SER A 96 -6.73 1.81 -10.79
N THR A 97 -6.47 3.09 -10.54
CA THR A 97 -5.64 3.53 -9.43
C THR A 97 -6.50 4.28 -8.43
N VAL A 98 -6.55 3.80 -7.18
CA VAL A 98 -7.34 4.40 -6.11
C VAL A 98 -6.43 4.85 -4.96
N PHE A 99 -6.56 6.11 -4.56
CA PHE A 99 -5.87 6.66 -3.39
C PHE A 99 -6.79 6.62 -2.16
N TYR A 100 -6.38 5.89 -1.13
CA TYR A 100 -7.09 5.75 0.14
C TYR A 100 -6.42 6.58 1.22
N ASP A 101 -7.22 7.42 1.86
CA ASP A 101 -6.81 8.27 2.96
C ASP A 101 -7.89 8.28 4.05
N SER A 102 -7.53 7.82 5.24
CA SER A 102 -8.42 7.76 6.40
C SER A 102 -8.73 9.13 7.03
N MET A 103 -8.05 10.21 6.64
CA MET A 103 -8.39 11.59 6.99
C MET A 103 -9.20 12.31 5.89
N GLY A 104 -9.59 11.60 4.82
CA GLY A 104 -10.47 12.12 3.78
C GLY A 104 -9.80 13.09 2.82
N SER A 105 -8.47 13.13 2.79
CA SER A 105 -7.74 13.99 1.85
C SER A 105 -7.76 13.40 0.43
N HIS A 106 -7.62 14.29 -0.55
CA HIS A 106 -7.46 13.93 -1.95
C HIS A 106 -6.02 14.20 -2.35
N ASN A 107 -5.42 13.30 -3.13
CA ASN A 107 -4.03 13.45 -3.56
C ASN A 107 -3.87 13.21 -5.07
N GLN A 108 -4.24 14.24 -5.86
CA GLN A 108 -4.11 14.19 -7.31
C GLN A 108 -2.65 14.00 -7.76
N GLN A 109 -1.70 14.60 -7.04
CA GLN A 109 -0.27 14.44 -7.31
C GLN A 109 0.14 12.97 -7.21
N CYS A 110 -0.36 12.24 -6.20
CA CYS A 110 -0.08 10.82 -6.07
C CYS A 110 -0.65 10.01 -7.23
N LEU A 111 -1.91 10.27 -7.61
CA LEU A 111 -2.56 9.60 -8.74
C LEU A 111 -1.83 9.84 -10.06
N ASP A 112 -1.45 11.09 -10.35
CA ASP A 112 -0.70 11.44 -11.55
C ASP A 112 0.70 10.80 -11.55
N ALA A 113 1.40 10.82 -10.41
CA ALA A 113 2.71 10.18 -10.28
C ALA A 113 2.63 8.66 -10.48
N MET A 114 1.59 8.00 -9.97
CA MET A 114 1.38 6.57 -10.19
C MET A 114 1.08 6.25 -11.66
N ARG A 115 0.22 7.05 -12.31
CA ARG A 115 -0.04 6.94 -13.75
C ARG A 115 1.26 7.03 -14.56
N ASP A 116 2.05 8.06 -14.30
CA ASP A 116 3.25 8.33 -15.08
C ASP A 116 4.32 7.26 -14.80
N TYR A 117 4.43 6.79 -13.55
CA TYR A 117 5.28 5.65 -13.19
C TYR A 117 4.93 4.39 -13.99
N LEU A 118 3.64 4.04 -14.12
CA LEU A 118 3.21 2.85 -14.89
C LEU A 118 3.59 2.96 -16.37
N LYS A 119 3.50 4.16 -16.96
CA LYS A 119 3.94 4.39 -18.35
C LYS A 119 5.44 4.18 -18.51
N GLU A 120 6.23 4.81 -17.65
CA GLU A 120 7.69 4.74 -17.71
C GLU A 120 8.20 3.32 -17.41
N GLU A 121 7.61 2.63 -16.44
CA GLU A 121 7.95 1.26 -16.09
C GLU A 121 7.60 0.29 -17.23
N SER A 122 6.44 0.43 -17.88
CA SER A 122 6.06 -0.37 -19.04
C SER A 122 7.06 -0.19 -20.19
N LEU A 123 7.41 1.07 -20.48
CA LEU A 123 8.37 1.39 -21.53
C LEU A 123 9.78 0.87 -21.20
N ASP A 124 10.21 0.92 -19.94
CA ASP A 124 11.53 0.45 -19.53
C ASP A 124 11.63 -1.08 -19.52
N LYS A 125 10.62 -1.78 -18.96
CA LYS A 125 10.67 -3.24 -18.74
C LYS A 125 10.14 -4.06 -19.89
N ARG A 126 8.98 -3.67 -20.42
CA ARG A 126 8.29 -4.41 -21.48
C ARG A 126 8.61 -3.87 -22.87
N LYS A 127 9.15 -2.66 -22.96
CA LYS A 127 9.34 -1.92 -24.23
C LYS A 127 8.01 -1.64 -24.94
N GLU A 128 6.95 -1.49 -24.15
CA GLU A 128 5.59 -1.30 -24.62
C GLU A 128 5.03 0.03 -24.11
N ILE A 129 4.24 0.69 -24.96
CA ILE A 129 3.46 1.87 -24.56
C ILE A 129 2.32 1.38 -23.67
N PHE A 130 2.25 1.89 -22.45
CA PHE A 130 1.15 1.60 -21.54
C PHE A 130 -0.15 2.23 -22.07
N LYS A 131 -1.12 1.39 -22.40
CA LYS A 131 -2.44 1.82 -22.89
C LYS A 131 -3.36 2.15 -21.72
N GLU A 132 -3.75 3.41 -21.63
CA GLU A 132 -4.65 3.90 -20.58
C GLU A 132 -6.14 3.72 -20.92
N ASP A 133 -6.47 3.05 -22.02
CA ASP A 133 -7.85 2.87 -22.44
C ASP A 133 -8.67 2.13 -21.37
N GLY A 134 -9.67 2.84 -20.83
CA GLY A 134 -10.53 2.37 -19.75
C GLY A 134 -9.93 2.51 -18.35
N TRP A 135 -8.81 3.21 -18.18
CA TRP A 135 -8.22 3.46 -16.87
C TRP A 135 -8.93 4.56 -16.10
N THR A 136 -9.10 4.35 -14.79
CA THR A 136 -9.65 5.35 -13.87
C THR A 136 -8.66 5.70 -12.76
N TYR A 137 -8.60 6.97 -12.39
CA TYR A 137 -7.77 7.47 -11.29
C TYR A 137 -8.65 8.26 -10.34
N SER A 138 -8.80 7.80 -9.09
CA SER A 138 -9.73 8.42 -8.14
C SER A 138 -9.26 8.29 -6.70
N SER A 139 -9.84 9.11 -5.82
CA SER A 139 -9.76 8.86 -4.37
C SER A 139 -10.79 7.81 -3.97
N GLY A 140 -10.52 7.05 -2.91
CA GLY A 140 -11.42 6.05 -2.36
C GLY A 140 -12.71 6.71 -1.90
N LYS A 141 -13.85 6.24 -2.43
CA LYS A 141 -15.17 6.68 -1.96
C LYS A 141 -15.57 5.85 -0.74
N ASP A 142 -16.18 6.50 0.24
CA ASP A 142 -16.74 5.85 1.43
C ASP A 142 -15.73 4.97 2.19
N ASN A 143 -14.44 5.28 2.10
CA ASN A 143 -13.41 4.52 2.81
C ASN A 143 -13.49 4.80 4.32
N PRO A 144 -13.16 3.81 5.18
CA PRO A 144 -13.13 4.00 6.62
C PRO A 144 -12.27 5.19 7.01
N GLN A 145 -12.86 6.09 7.81
CA GLN A 145 -12.22 7.31 8.29
C GLN A 145 -11.70 7.13 9.72
N GLN A 146 -10.55 7.74 10.01
CA GLN A 146 -9.99 7.84 11.36
C GLN A 146 -10.50 9.11 12.05
N TYR A 147 -10.58 9.05 13.38
CA TYR A 147 -10.98 10.19 14.23
C TYR A 147 -9.90 10.60 15.25
N ASN A 148 -8.68 10.06 15.10
CA ASN A 148 -7.50 10.44 15.88
C ASN A 148 -6.31 10.71 14.96
N SER A 149 -5.16 11.08 15.52
CA SER A 149 -3.93 11.37 14.77
C SER A 149 -2.97 10.17 14.66
N ALA A 150 -3.26 9.04 15.31
CA ALA A 150 -2.29 7.95 15.48
C ALA A 150 -2.56 6.71 14.64
N ASP A 151 -3.80 6.49 14.20
CA ASP A 151 -4.20 5.23 13.57
C ASP A 151 -4.02 5.20 12.05
N CYS A 152 -3.55 6.28 11.41
CA CYS A 152 -3.37 6.33 9.94
C CYS A 152 -2.58 5.14 9.38
N GLY A 153 -1.52 4.72 10.09
CA GLY A 153 -0.77 3.52 9.74
C GLY A 153 -1.61 2.24 9.80
N VAL A 154 -2.40 2.06 10.86
CA VAL A 154 -3.28 0.88 11.03
C VAL A 154 -4.38 0.86 9.97
N PHE A 155 -5.01 2.02 9.69
CA PHE A 155 -5.98 2.16 8.60
C PHE A 155 -5.36 1.82 7.24
N CYS A 156 -4.15 2.31 6.96
CA CYS A 156 -3.42 1.97 5.73
C CYS A 156 -3.20 0.46 5.61
N LEU A 157 -2.68 -0.18 6.66
CA LEU A 157 -2.40 -1.62 6.66
C LEU A 157 -3.67 -2.48 6.54
N LYS A 158 -4.76 -2.12 7.23
CA LYS A 158 -6.01 -2.88 7.16
C LYS A 158 -6.79 -2.62 5.87
N THR A 159 -6.70 -1.43 5.30
CA THR A 159 -7.21 -1.17 3.93
C THR A 159 -6.50 -2.08 2.92
N ALA A 160 -5.17 -2.14 2.98
CA ALA A 160 -4.37 -3.03 2.15
C ALA A 160 -4.69 -4.52 2.37
N GLU A 161 -4.86 -4.94 3.63
CA GLU A 161 -5.21 -6.32 4.00
C GLU A 161 -6.51 -6.76 3.36
N PHE A 162 -7.58 -5.97 3.50
CA PHE A 162 -8.90 -6.28 2.97
C PHE A 162 -8.91 -6.29 1.43
N ILE A 163 -8.32 -5.27 0.81
CA ILE A 163 -8.25 -5.17 -0.66
C ILE A 163 -7.47 -6.33 -1.25
N SER A 164 -6.36 -6.74 -0.63
CA SER A 164 -5.53 -7.86 -1.12
C SER A 164 -6.16 -9.24 -0.98
N ARG A 165 -7.41 -9.33 -0.49
CA ARG A 165 -8.23 -10.55 -0.52
C ARG A 165 -9.63 -10.31 -1.09
N ASP A 166 -9.80 -9.23 -1.87
CA ASP A 166 -11.07 -8.80 -2.46
C ASP A 166 -12.22 -8.67 -1.42
N ALA A 167 -11.89 -8.31 -0.18
CA ALA A 167 -12.86 -8.13 0.89
C ALA A 167 -13.36 -6.67 0.97
N PRO A 168 -14.66 -6.45 1.26
CA PRO A 168 -15.19 -5.10 1.44
C PRO A 168 -14.66 -4.44 2.71
N LEU A 169 -14.37 -3.13 2.65
CA LEU A 169 -13.84 -2.33 3.76
C LEU A 169 -14.90 -2.06 4.85
N LEU A 170 -15.26 -3.09 5.61
CA LEU A 170 -16.34 -3.04 6.61
C LEU A 170 -15.87 -2.66 8.03
N PHE A 171 -14.62 -2.27 8.20
CA PHE A 171 -14.08 -1.86 9.50
C PHE A 171 -14.26 -0.37 9.75
N THR A 172 -14.16 0.04 11.02
CA THR A 172 -14.30 1.44 11.44
C THR A 172 -13.21 1.80 12.46
N GLN A 173 -13.20 3.06 12.92
CA GLN A 173 -12.34 3.51 14.02
C GLN A 173 -12.48 2.61 15.28
N HIS A 174 -13.66 2.07 15.56
CA HIS A 174 -13.88 1.17 16.71
C HIS A 174 -13.11 -0.16 16.60
N SER A 175 -12.69 -0.54 15.40
CA SER A 175 -11.90 -1.75 15.17
C SER A 175 -10.41 -1.56 15.49
N MET A 176 -9.91 -0.32 15.59
CA MET A 176 -8.47 -0.04 15.71
C MET A 176 -7.80 -0.64 16.96
N PRO A 177 -8.39 -0.60 18.17
CA PRO A 177 -7.78 -1.25 19.34
C PRO A 177 -7.61 -2.76 19.15
N TYR A 178 -8.54 -3.41 18.46
CA TYR A 178 -8.42 -4.82 18.09
C TYR A 178 -7.34 -5.02 17.02
N PHE A 179 -7.32 -4.20 15.97
CA PHE A 179 -6.34 -4.33 14.90
C PHE A 179 -4.91 -4.00 15.32
N ARG A 180 -4.70 -3.16 16.34
CA ARG A 180 -3.37 -2.97 16.94
C ARG A 180 -2.81 -4.25 17.59
N ARG A 181 -3.66 -5.25 17.86
CA ARG A 181 -3.22 -6.61 18.20
C ARG A 181 -2.61 -7.37 17.02
N MET A 182 -2.50 -6.76 15.84
CA MET A 182 -1.68 -7.24 14.71
C MET A 182 -0.21 -7.47 15.09
N VAL A 183 0.23 -6.97 16.25
CA VAL A 183 1.41 -7.48 16.98
C VAL A 183 1.51 -9.00 16.92
N TRP A 184 0.40 -9.72 17.16
CA TRP A 184 0.38 -11.17 17.11
C TRP A 184 0.65 -11.68 15.70
N GLU A 185 0.01 -11.08 14.69
CA GLU A 185 0.22 -11.44 13.28
C GLU A 185 1.70 -11.27 12.89
N ILE A 186 2.31 -10.16 13.32
CA ILE A 186 3.71 -9.81 13.06
C ILE A 186 4.66 -10.79 13.76
N LEU A 187 4.43 -11.09 15.05
CA LEU A 187 5.27 -12.01 15.82
C LEU A 187 5.20 -13.45 15.30
N HIS A 188 4.06 -13.88 14.78
CA HIS A 188 3.85 -15.25 14.30
C HIS A 188 3.93 -15.37 12.78
N MET A 189 4.24 -14.28 12.06
CA MET A 189 4.27 -14.20 10.60
C MET A 189 3.01 -14.80 9.93
N THR A 190 1.86 -14.65 10.58
CA THR A 190 0.58 -15.29 10.19
C THR A 190 -0.53 -14.25 10.23
N LEU A 191 -1.25 -14.07 9.13
CA LEU A 191 -2.40 -13.18 9.06
C LEU A 191 -3.66 -13.94 9.50
N LEU A 192 -4.48 -13.33 10.37
CA LEU A 192 -5.71 -13.91 10.91
C LEU A 192 -6.93 -13.67 10.03
#